data_AF-A0AAE0XCI9-F1
#
_entry.id   AF-A0AAE0XCI9-F1
#
_cell.length_a   1.000
_cell.length_b   1.000
_cell.length_c   1.000
_cell.angle_alpha   90.00
_cell.angle_beta   90.00
_cell.angle_gamma   90.00
#
_symmetry.space_group_name_H-M   'P 1'
#
loop_
_entity.id
_entity.type
_entity.pdbx_description
1 polymer ?
#
loop_
_entity_poly.entity_id
_entity_poly.type
_entity_poly.pdbx_seq_one_letter_code
_entity_poly.pdbx_strand_id
1 'polypeptide(L)'
;MSTSRQAALSLYRRSLKLSLDWAVHRHLWRGQALYIRSLFENNRHVTEPRQQRALLKETEKLLEKWKHPDPYTAPTAPGGSKYERNLPAPHLGPPSDLKF
;
A
#
# COMPACT_ATOMS: atom_id res chain seq x y z
N MET A 1 11.20 14.18 -3.59
CA MET A 1 9.73 14.30 -3.81
C MET A 1 9.29 13.22 -4.79
N SER A 2 8.29 12.40 -4.45
CA SER A 2 7.77 11.38 -5.39
C SER A 2 7.09 12.07 -6.57
N THR A 3 7.26 11.52 -7.77
CA THR A 3 6.54 12.03 -8.96
C THR A 3 5.03 11.86 -8.80
N SER A 4 4.22 12.69 -9.48
CA SER A 4 2.74 12.57 -9.41
C SER A 4 2.25 11.17 -9.80
N ARG A 5 2.94 10.54 -10.77
CA ARG A 5 2.71 9.14 -11.17
C ARG A 5 2.99 8.15 -10.04
N GLN A 6 4.11 8.28 -9.33
CA GLN A 6 4.43 7.40 -8.19
C GLN A 6 3.39 7.55 -7.07
N ALA A 7 2.95 8.79 -6.80
CA ALA A 7 1.90 9.07 -5.82
C ALA A 7 0.56 8.41 -6.20
N ALA A 8 0.15 8.55 -7.48
CA ALA A 8 -1.06 7.91 -7.99
C ALA A 8 -1.00 6.38 -7.88
N LEU A 9 0.13 5.76 -8.25
CA LEU A 9 0.32 4.31 -8.14
C LEU A 9 0.28 3.82 -6.68
N SER A 10 0.87 4.59 -5.76
CA SER A 10 0.80 4.30 -4.32
C SER A 10 -0.65 4.36 -3.82
N LEU A 11 -1.39 5.42 -4.17
CA LEU A 11 -2.80 5.55 -3.80
C LEU A 11 -3.66 4.44 -4.38
N TYR A 12 -3.43 4.03 -5.62
CA TYR A 12 -4.14 2.93 -6.24
C TYR A 12 -3.93 1.62 -5.49
N ARG A 13 -2.68 1.28 -5.16
CA ARG A 13 -2.36 0.08 -4.35
C ARG A 13 -3.02 0.12 -2.97
N ARG A 14 -2.96 1.27 -2.30
CA ARG A 14 -3.59 1.47 -0.99
C ARG A 14 -5.11 1.36 -1.07
N SER A 15 -5.74 1.88 -2.12
CA SER A 15 -7.19 1.79 -2.35
C SER A 15 -7.65 0.35 -2.51
N LEU A 16 -6.93 -0.44 -3.31
CA LEU A 16 -7.23 -1.87 -3.50
C LEU A 16 -7.01 -2.69 -2.23
N LYS A 17 -5.97 -2.36 -1.45
CA LYS A 17 -5.70 -3.02 -0.17
C LYS A 17 -6.78 -2.70 0.85
N LEU A 18 -7.15 -1.43 0.97
CA LEU A 18 -8.20 -0.98 1.90
C LEU A 18 -9.55 -1.61 1.56
N SER A 19 -9.93 -1.66 0.27
CA SER A 19 -11.17 -2.33 -0.12
C SER A 19 -11.14 -3.82 0.16
N LEU A 20 -9.97 -4.47 0.03
CA LEU A 20 -9.80 -5.88 0.40
C LEU A 20 -9.89 -6.11 1.92
N ASP A 21 -9.42 -5.16 2.73
CA ASP A 21 -9.50 -5.24 4.19
C ASP A 21 -10.94 -5.23 4.69
N TRP A 22 -11.82 -4.47 4.03
CA TRP A 22 -13.25 -4.50 4.31
C TRP A 22 -13.97 -5.70 3.68
N ALA A 23 -13.55 -6.13 2.48
CA ALA A 23 -14.21 -7.20 1.74
C ALA A 23 -13.65 -8.58 2.13
N VAL A 24 -14.32 -9.26 3.06
CA VAL A 24 -13.95 -10.63 3.50
C VAL A 24 -13.88 -11.62 2.32
N HIS A 25 -14.80 -11.52 1.35
CA HIS A 25 -14.92 -12.46 0.23
C HIS A 25 -14.38 -11.91 -1.10
N ARG A 26 -13.57 -12.72 -1.80
CA ARG A 26 -12.90 -12.32 -3.07
C ARG A 26 -13.84 -12.04 -4.24
N HIS A 27 -14.99 -12.71 -4.32
CA HIS A 27 -15.93 -12.48 -5.42
C HIS A 27 -16.58 -11.09 -5.32
N LEU A 28 -16.93 -10.66 -4.10
CA LEU A 28 -17.43 -9.30 -3.84
C LEU A 28 -16.35 -8.25 -4.10
N TRP A 29 -15.14 -8.50 -3.59
CA TRP A 29 -14.01 -7.58 -3.76
C TRP A 29 -13.66 -7.30 -5.23
N ARG A 30 -13.77 -8.30 -6.12
CA ARG A 30 -13.45 -8.13 -7.55
C ARG A 30 -14.28 -7.03 -8.22
N GLY A 31 -15.57 -6.93 -7.90
CA GLY A 31 -16.42 -5.86 -8.42
C GLY A 31 -15.95 -4.48 -7.95
N GLN A 32 -15.63 -4.35 -6.67
CA GLN A 32 -15.08 -3.11 -6.11
C GLN A 32 -13.71 -2.75 -6.70
N ALA A 33 -12.85 -3.74 -6.91
CA ALA A 33 -11.52 -3.53 -7.50
C ALA A 33 -11.61 -3.01 -8.94
N LEU A 34 -12.54 -3.53 -9.75
CA LEU A 34 -12.79 -3.03 -11.10
C LEU A 34 -13.34 -1.59 -11.07
N TYR A 35 -14.25 -1.29 -10.15
CA TYR A 35 -14.76 0.06 -9.96
C TYR A 35 -13.66 1.05 -9.55
N ILE A 36 -12.80 0.68 -8.59
CA ILE A 36 -11.64 1.51 -8.21
C ILE A 36 -10.75 1.75 -9.43
N ARG A 37 -10.48 0.72 -10.24
CA ARG A 37 -9.70 0.86 -11.47
C ARG A 37 -10.33 1.85 -12.44
N SER A 38 -11.65 1.78 -12.68
CA SER A 38 -12.31 2.73 -13.60
C SER A 38 -12.19 4.17 -13.12
N LEU A 39 -12.27 4.43 -11.81
CA LEU A 39 -12.07 5.78 -11.26
C LEU A 39 -10.66 6.34 -11.57
N PHE A 40 -9.62 5.50 -11.47
CA PHE A 40 -8.25 5.91 -11.80
C PHE A 40 -8.04 6.08 -13.31
N GLU A 41 -8.58 5.19 -14.15
CA GLU A 41 -8.47 5.31 -15.61
C GLU A 41 -9.19 6.56 -16.13
N ASN A 42 -10.36 6.91 -15.57
CA ASN A 42 -11.10 8.11 -15.94
C ASN A 42 -10.30 9.42 -15.74
N ASN A 43 -9.36 9.42 -14.78
CA ASN A 43 -8.53 10.57 -14.46
C ASN A 43 -7.09 10.47 -15.01
N ARG A 44 -6.78 9.45 -15.80
CA ARG A 44 -5.42 9.15 -16.27
C ARG A 44 -4.82 10.22 -17.16
N HIS A 45 -5.65 10.92 -17.92
CA HIS A 45 -5.24 11.92 -18.92
C HIS A 45 -5.23 13.36 -18.38
N VAL A 46 -5.47 13.57 -17.09
CA VAL A 46 -5.38 14.90 -16.47
C VAL A 46 -3.91 15.33 -16.44
N THR A 47 -3.57 16.35 -17.23
CA THR A 47 -2.19 16.88 -17.35
C THR A 47 -1.93 18.08 -16.45
N GLU A 48 -2.97 18.85 -16.11
CA GLU A 48 -2.86 20.07 -15.31
C GLU A 48 -2.38 19.76 -13.87
N PRO A 49 -1.20 20.27 -13.45
CA PRO A 49 -0.61 19.89 -12.16
C PRO A 49 -1.47 20.25 -10.94
N ARG A 50 -2.22 21.36 -11.02
CA ARG A 50 -3.13 21.78 -9.93
C ARG A 50 -4.28 20.79 -9.75
N GLN A 51 -4.86 20.32 -10.86
CA GLN A 51 -5.94 19.34 -10.84
C GLN A 51 -5.43 17.98 -10.34
N GLN A 52 -4.25 17.53 -10.81
CA GLN A 52 -3.63 16.31 -10.30
C GLN A 52 -3.47 16.36 -8.77
N ARG A 53 -2.95 17.46 -8.21
CA ARG A 53 -2.80 17.62 -6.76
C ARG A 53 -4.14 17.59 -6.02
N ALA A 54 -5.18 18.20 -6.58
CA ALA A 54 -6.51 18.18 -6.00
C ALA A 54 -7.06 16.75 -5.93
N LEU A 55 -7.00 16.00 -7.03
CA LEU A 55 -7.46 14.60 -7.10
C LEU A 55 -6.70 13.68 -6.14
N LEU A 56 -5.37 13.83 -6.06
CA LEU A 56 -4.55 13.06 -5.12
C LEU A 56 -4.96 13.36 -3.66
N LYS A 57 -5.16 14.64 -3.32
CA LYS A 57 -5.58 15.07 -1.98
C LYS A 57 -6.98 14.58 -1.61
N GLU A 58 -7.91 14.60 -2.56
CA GLU A 58 -9.26 14.06 -2.37
C GLU A 58 -9.23 12.55 -2.15
N THR A 59 -8.42 11.83 -2.93
CA THR A 59 -8.23 10.38 -2.77
C THR A 59 -7.63 10.07 -1.39
N GLU A 60 -6.65 10.83 -0.92
CA GLU A 60 -6.09 10.68 0.43
C GLU A 60 -7.13 10.87 1.53
N LYS A 61 -7.97 11.91 1.42
CA LYS A 61 -9.05 12.15 2.37
C LYS A 61 -10.05 10.98 2.40
N LEU A 62 -10.37 10.40 1.25
CA LEU A 62 -11.26 9.24 1.17
C LEU A 62 -10.63 8.01 1.84
N LEU A 63 -9.36 7.73 1.58
CA LEU A 63 -8.67 6.60 2.22
C LEU A 63 -8.59 6.75 3.73
N GLU A 64 -8.35 7.97 4.23
CA GLU A 64 -8.29 8.22 5.67
C GLU A 64 -9.68 8.07 6.31
N LYS A 65 -10.73 8.59 5.68
CA LYS A 65 -12.10 8.48 6.16
C LYS A 65 -12.57 7.02 6.30
N TRP A 66 -12.18 6.18 5.34
CA TRP A 66 -12.65 4.78 5.25
C TRP A 66 -11.61 3.78 5.76
N LYS A 67 -10.60 4.25 6.49
CA LYS A 67 -9.52 3.42 7.01
C LYS A 67 -10.09 2.30 7.89
N HIS A 68 -9.68 1.07 7.61
CA HIS A 68 -10.07 -0.08 8.44
C HIS A 68 -9.36 0.00 9.80
N PRO A 69 -10.05 -0.22 10.94
CA PRO A 69 -9.44 -0.11 12.27
C PRO A 69 -8.34 -1.17 12.51
N ASP A 70 -8.53 -2.38 11.97
CA ASP A 70 -7.57 -3.50 12.10
C ASP A 70 -7.27 -4.13 10.73
N PRO A 71 -6.40 -3.51 9.89
CA PRO A 71 -6.17 -3.98 8.53
C PRO A 71 -5.38 -5.29 8.48
N TYR A 72 -5.66 -6.14 7.48
CA TYR A 72 -4.92 -7.40 7.34
C TYR A 72 -3.43 -7.15 7.11
N THR A 73 -2.59 -7.76 7.94
CA THR A 73 -1.13 -7.72 7.82
C THR A 73 -0.60 -9.13 7.60
N ALA A 74 0.30 -9.29 6.63
CA ALA A 74 0.91 -10.59 6.37
C ALA A 74 1.69 -11.07 7.61
N PRO A 75 1.63 -12.35 7.99
CA PRO A 75 2.16 -12.80 9.28
C PRO A 75 3.62 -12.43 9.54
N THR A 76 4.48 -12.45 8.51
CA THR A 76 5.92 -12.17 8.64
C THR A 76 6.30 -10.73 8.33
N ALA A 77 5.37 -9.90 7.87
CA ALA A 77 5.62 -8.48 7.62
C ALA A 77 5.66 -7.71 8.96
N PRO A 78 6.26 -6.51 9.01
CA PRO A 78 6.21 -5.66 10.19
C PRO A 78 4.77 -5.48 10.70
N GLY A 79 4.56 -5.71 12.00
CA GLY A 79 3.23 -5.69 12.63
C GLY A 79 2.40 -6.97 12.47
N GLY A 80 2.91 -7.99 11.76
CA GLY A 80 2.28 -9.30 11.63
C GLY A 80 2.52 -10.22 12.84
N SER A 81 1.67 -11.23 13.00
CA SER A 81 1.69 -12.16 14.15
C SER A 81 2.91 -13.09 14.25
N LYS A 82 3.74 -13.16 13.21
CA LYS A 82 4.99 -13.93 13.13
C LYS A 82 6.20 -13.04 12.84
N TYR A 83 6.05 -11.72 12.91
CA TYR A 83 7.16 -10.79 12.73
C TYR A 83 8.22 -11.05 13.82
N GLU A 84 9.48 -11.13 13.41
CA GLU A 84 10.64 -11.33 14.29
C GLU A 84 10.58 -12.56 15.22
N ARG A 85 9.69 -13.51 14.95
CA ARG A 85 9.48 -14.69 15.82
C ARG A 85 10.72 -15.58 15.95
N ASN A 86 11.50 -15.70 14.88
CA ASN A 86 12.69 -16.54 14.79
C ASN A 86 13.87 -15.75 14.18
N LEU A 87 14.22 -14.61 14.76
CA LEU A 87 15.42 -13.88 14.33
C LEU A 87 16.68 -14.72 14.60
N PRO A 88 17.63 -14.80 13.64
CA PRO A 88 18.92 -15.41 13.91
C PRO A 88 19.64 -14.58 14.99
N ALA A 89 20.34 -15.27 15.90
CA ALA A 89 21.15 -14.59 16.90
C ALA A 89 22.21 -13.71 16.21
N PRO A 90 22.48 -12.50 16.72
CA PRO A 90 23.53 -11.65 16.17
C PRO A 90 24.89 -12.35 16.32
N HIS A 91 25.73 -12.24 15.29
CA HIS A 91 27.10 -12.73 15.36
C HIS A 91 27.92 -11.81 16.26
N LEU A 92 28.23 -12.27 17.48
CA LEU A 92 29.06 -11.55 18.45
C LEU A 92 30.56 -11.87 18.32
N GLY A 93 30.93 -12.79 17.44
CA GLY A 93 32.33 -13.15 17.21
C GLY A 93 33.11 -12.03 16.51
N PRO A 94 34.45 -12.04 16.58
CA PRO A 94 35.28 -11.12 15.84
C PRO A 94 34.99 -11.22 14.34
N PRO A 95 35.17 -10.12 13.55
CA PRO A 95 35.05 -10.18 12.11
C PRO A 95 36.00 -11.25 11.54
N SER A 96 35.58 -11.96 10.49
CA SER A 96 36.41 -12.97 9.84
C SER A 96 37.70 -12.33 9.33
N ASP A 97 38.83 -13.02 9.51
CA ASP A 97 40.12 -12.56 9.00
C ASP A 97 40.04 -12.27 7.50
N LEU A 98 40.60 -11.13 7.10
CA LEU A 98 40.68 -10.74 5.70
C LEU A 98 41.56 -11.75 4.97
N LYS A 99 40.96 -12.53 4.06
CA LYS A 99 41.71 -13.38 3.14
C LYS A 99 42.34 -12.46 2.08
N PHE A 100 43.65 -12.23 2.21
CA PHE A 100 44.49 -11.65 1.17
C PHE A 100 44.84 -12.69 0.11
#